data_AF-A0A814SC23-F1
#
_entry.id   AF-A0A814SC23-F1
#
_cell.length_a   1.000
_cell.length_b   1.000
_cell.length_c   1.000
_cell.angle_alpha   90.00
_cell.angle_beta   90.00
_cell.angle_gamma   90.00
#
_symmetry.space_group_name_H-M   'P 1'
#
loop_
_entity.id
_entity.type
_entity.pdbx_description
1 polymer ?
#
loop_
_entity_poly.entity_id
_entity_poly.type
_entity_poly.pdbx_seq_one_letter_code
_entity_poly.pdbx_strand_id
1 'polypeptide(L)'
;MSTQAIKKFKTEKWKDMLSYEGYIYTLERKTDVKLIFRCQRRDCKGRCHTNPTMDAILSGPTEHCHAPTPDLVPVFELKRKIKARAAETEEFPSTILHSVMRSFPLDAACQLPQGDTLLRTIRRQRPAPSTNDDNQLPDNLKQTDRGENFVLHEDEKLIIFTTATNLSVLKT
;
A
#
# COMPACT_ATOMS: atom_id res chain seq x y z
N MET A 1 -31.81 -12.52 -10.36
CA MET A 1 -30.80 -11.52 -10.76
C MET A 1 -29.77 -11.45 -9.65
N SER A 2 -28.55 -11.92 -9.88
CA SER A 2 -27.51 -11.91 -8.85
C SER A 2 -27.09 -10.46 -8.61
N THR A 3 -27.45 -9.90 -7.45
CA THR A 3 -27.00 -8.58 -7.01
C THR A 3 -25.49 -8.62 -6.87
N GLN A 4 -24.74 -8.06 -7.83
CA GLN A 4 -23.28 -8.02 -7.70
C GLN A 4 -22.89 -7.13 -6.53
N ALA A 5 -22.02 -7.66 -5.66
CA ALA A 5 -21.58 -6.97 -4.47
C ALA A 5 -20.64 -5.80 -4.81
N ILE A 6 -20.87 -4.65 -4.18
CA ILE A 6 -19.97 -3.50 -4.27
C ILE A 6 -18.71 -3.82 -3.47
N LYS A 7 -17.54 -3.80 -4.12
CA LYS A 7 -16.25 -3.89 -3.44
C LYS A 7 -15.66 -2.50 -3.23
N LYS A 8 -15.26 -2.19 -1.99
CA LYS A 8 -14.78 -0.85 -1.60
C LYS A 8 -13.26 -0.83 -1.45
N PHE A 9 -12.66 0.24 -1.95
CA PHE A 9 -11.22 0.46 -1.95
C PHE A 9 -10.89 1.93 -1.64
N LYS A 10 -9.61 2.20 -1.43
CA LYS A 10 -9.06 3.54 -1.37
C LYS A 10 -7.98 3.69 -2.44
N THR A 11 -7.92 4.85 -3.06
CA THR A 11 -6.79 5.24 -3.91
C THR A 11 -5.54 5.51 -3.06
N GLU A 12 -4.38 5.67 -3.69
CA GLU A 12 -3.13 6.02 -3.00
C GLU A 12 -3.18 7.38 -2.30
N LYS A 13 -4.06 8.28 -2.76
CA LYS A 13 -4.33 9.58 -2.15
C LYS A 13 -5.54 9.56 -1.22
N TRP A 14 -5.89 8.39 -0.67
CA TRP A 14 -6.99 8.18 0.27
C TRP A 14 -8.40 8.53 -0.22
N LYS A 15 -8.58 8.80 -1.52
CA LYS A 15 -9.92 8.98 -2.11
C LYS A 15 -10.68 7.66 -2.19
N ASP A 16 -11.99 7.72 -2.00
CA ASP A 16 -12.90 6.58 -2.12
C ASP A 16 -12.89 6.00 -3.55
N MET A 17 -12.92 4.68 -3.64
CA MET A 17 -12.95 3.93 -4.89
C MET A 17 -13.83 2.70 -4.70
N LEU A 18 -14.49 2.25 -5.75
CA LEU A 18 -15.30 1.04 -5.72
C LEU A 18 -15.17 0.22 -6.99
N SER A 19 -15.51 -1.06 -6.90
CA SER A 19 -15.78 -1.92 -8.04
C SER A 19 -17.24 -2.38 -8.03
N TYR A 20 -17.87 -2.29 -9.19
CA TYR A 20 -19.25 -2.71 -9.46
C TYR A 20 -19.38 -3.08 -10.93
N GLU A 21 -20.08 -4.16 -11.28
CA GLU A 21 -20.26 -4.62 -12.67
C GLU A 21 -18.95 -4.84 -13.45
N GLY A 22 -17.89 -5.23 -12.73
CA GLY A 22 -16.56 -5.47 -13.29
C GLY A 22 -15.82 -4.19 -13.70
N TYR A 23 -16.39 -3.02 -13.45
CA TYR A 23 -15.75 -1.73 -13.65
C TYR A 23 -15.15 -1.21 -12.34
N ILE A 24 -14.17 -0.31 -12.46
CA ILE A 24 -13.54 0.39 -11.34
C ILE A 24 -13.90 1.87 -11.43
N TYR A 25 -14.37 2.42 -10.31
CA TYR A 25 -14.78 3.81 -10.23
C TYR A 25 -14.08 4.54 -9.09
N THR A 26 -13.65 5.77 -9.36
CA THR A 26 -13.08 6.68 -8.37
C THR A 26 -14.08 7.77 -8.04
N LEU A 27 -14.12 8.19 -6.77
CA LEU A 27 -15.02 9.25 -6.33
C LEU A 27 -14.74 10.55 -7.09
N GLU A 28 -15.80 11.10 -7.69
CA GLU A 28 -15.79 12.39 -8.38
C GLU A 28 -16.36 13.49 -7.48
N ARG A 29 -17.52 13.25 -6.86
CA ARG A 29 -18.23 14.24 -6.04
C ARG A 29 -18.97 13.60 -4.88
N LYS A 30 -18.99 14.28 -3.73
CA LYS A 30 -19.85 13.94 -2.58
C LYS A 30 -20.99 14.94 -2.46
N THR A 31 -22.19 14.45 -2.17
CA THR A 31 -23.33 15.26 -1.73
C THR A 31 -23.90 14.63 -0.45
N ASP A 32 -24.79 15.34 0.24
CA ASP A 32 -25.38 14.84 1.49
C ASP A 32 -26.20 13.56 1.28
N VAL A 33 -26.75 13.39 0.06
CA VAL A 33 -27.65 12.29 -0.28
C VAL A 33 -26.94 11.15 -1.02
N LYS A 34 -25.87 11.44 -1.76
CA LYS A 34 -25.21 10.43 -2.60
C LYS A 34 -23.74 10.72 -2.86
N LEU A 35 -23.04 9.68 -3.25
CA LEU A 35 -21.68 9.75 -3.77
C LEU A 35 -21.71 9.49 -5.27
N ILE A 36 -21.07 10.37 -6.02
CA ILE A 36 -20.95 10.27 -7.47
C ILE A 36 -19.56 9.77 -7.80
N PHE A 37 -19.50 8.63 -8.48
CA PHE A 37 -18.27 8.00 -8.92
C PHE A 37 -18.18 8.03 -10.44
N ARG A 38 -16.97 8.26 -10.92
CA ARG A 38 -16.62 8.19 -12.35
C ARG A 38 -15.72 7.01 -12.60
N CYS A 39 -15.75 6.46 -13.80
CA CYS A 39 -14.84 5.41 -14.22
C CYS A 39 -13.38 5.84 -14.00
N GLN A 40 -12.54 4.88 -13.59
CA GLN A 40 -11.11 5.12 -13.41
C GLN A 40 -10.40 5.46 -14.72
N ARG A 41 -10.85 4.88 -15.85
CA ARG A 41 -10.30 5.17 -17.19
C ARG A 41 -10.63 6.60 -17.60
N ARG A 42 -9.60 7.37 -17.96
CA ARG A 42 -9.69 8.83 -18.19
C ARG A 42 -10.56 9.20 -19.40
N ASP A 43 -10.52 8.36 -20.42
CA ASP A 43 -11.26 8.42 -21.66
C ASP A 43 -12.71 7.92 -21.53
N CYS A 44 -13.03 7.26 -20.42
CA CYS A 44 -14.38 6.76 -20.16
C CYS A 44 -15.25 7.77 -19.42
N LYS A 45 -16.49 7.93 -19.89
CA LYS A 45 -17.51 8.79 -19.26
C LYS A 45 -18.46 8.03 -18.33
N GLY A 46 -18.22 6.74 -18.13
CA GLY A 46 -19.01 5.87 -17.25
C GLY A 46 -19.10 6.44 -15.83
N ARG A 47 -20.30 6.48 -15.26
CA ARG A 47 -20.57 6.95 -13.89
C ARG A 47 -21.52 6.01 -13.16
N CYS A 48 -21.37 5.94 -11.85
CA CYS A 48 -22.34 5.30 -10.97
C CYS A 48 -22.51 6.15 -9.70
N HIS A 49 -23.68 6.05 -9.09
CA HIS A 49 -24.02 6.75 -7.87
C HIS A 49 -24.31 5.76 -6.76
N THR A 50 -23.77 5.98 -5.56
CA THR A 50 -24.09 5.18 -4.38
C THR A 50 -24.71 6.04 -3.30
N ASN A 51 -25.31 5.40 -2.30
CA ASN A 51 -25.61 6.06 -1.03
C ASN A 51 -24.31 6.49 -0.31
N PRO A 52 -24.39 7.36 0.73
CA PRO A 52 -23.21 7.86 1.45
C PRO A 52 -22.37 6.77 2.11
N THR A 53 -22.96 5.62 2.45
CA THR A 53 -22.27 4.47 3.03
C THR A 53 -21.65 3.53 1.99
N MET A 54 -21.91 3.75 0.69
CA MET A 54 -21.46 2.91 -0.43
C MET A 54 -21.99 1.46 -0.39
N ASP A 55 -23.14 1.22 0.25
CA ASP A 55 -23.74 -0.11 0.39
C ASP A 55 -24.76 -0.42 -0.71
N ALA A 56 -25.27 0.61 -1.38
CA ALA A 56 -26.26 0.47 -2.45
C ALA A 56 -25.96 1.39 -3.63
N ILE A 57 -26.15 0.88 -4.85
CA ILE A 57 -26.19 1.69 -6.07
C ILE A 57 -27.54 2.40 -6.12
N LEU A 58 -27.52 3.73 -6.16
CA LEU A 58 -28.70 4.57 -6.31
C LEU A 58 -29.03 4.84 -7.78
N SER A 59 -28.02 4.83 -8.67
CA SER A 59 -28.18 5.13 -10.09
C SER A 59 -26.94 4.72 -10.91
N GLY A 60 -27.16 4.24 -12.14
CA GLY A 60 -26.12 3.74 -13.03
C GLY A 60 -25.81 2.24 -12.82
N PRO A 61 -24.72 1.71 -13.40
CA PRO A 61 -23.70 2.43 -14.16
C PRO A 61 -24.18 2.90 -15.54
N THR A 62 -23.74 4.08 -15.95
CA THR A 62 -23.96 4.55 -17.33
C THR A 62 -23.08 3.77 -18.30
N GLU A 63 -23.38 3.87 -19.60
CA GLU A 63 -22.61 3.17 -20.64
C GLU A 63 -21.10 3.48 -20.59
N HIS A 64 -20.30 2.43 -20.78
CA HIS A 64 -18.84 2.49 -20.85
C HIS A 64 -18.36 2.27 -22.28
N CYS A 65 -17.32 3.00 -22.69
CA CYS A 65 -16.65 2.82 -23.98
C CYS A 65 -15.62 1.68 -24.00
N HIS A 66 -15.61 0.82 -22.97
CA HIS A 66 -14.65 -0.26 -22.84
C HIS A 66 -15.26 -1.44 -22.09
N ALA A 67 -14.68 -2.62 -22.26
CA ALA A 67 -15.09 -3.81 -21.54
C ALA A 67 -14.81 -3.72 -20.02
N PRO A 68 -15.56 -4.46 -19.19
CA PRO A 68 -15.23 -4.66 -17.77
C PRO A 68 -13.83 -5.25 -17.57
N THR A 69 -13.19 -4.92 -16.46
CA THR A 69 -11.86 -5.40 -16.05
C THR A 69 -11.89 -5.90 -14.59
N PRO A 70 -12.56 -7.04 -14.33
CA PRO A 70 -12.71 -7.60 -12.99
C PRO A 70 -11.39 -8.11 -12.40
N ASP A 71 -10.42 -8.43 -13.24
CA ASP A 71 -9.04 -8.83 -12.92
C ASP A 71 -8.24 -7.76 -12.15
N LEU A 72 -8.64 -6.49 -12.22
CA LEU A 72 -8.03 -5.43 -11.41
C LEU A 72 -8.41 -5.50 -9.92
N VAL A 73 -9.53 -6.15 -9.58
CA VAL A 73 -10.01 -6.25 -8.20
C VAL A 73 -9.01 -6.98 -7.29
N PRO A 74 -8.55 -8.21 -7.64
CA PRO A 74 -7.49 -8.89 -6.88
C PRO A 74 -6.22 -8.04 -6.72
N VAL A 75 -5.85 -7.24 -7.72
CA VAL A 75 -4.66 -6.37 -7.66
C VAL A 75 -4.80 -5.29 -6.59
N PHE A 76 -5.98 -4.68 -6.47
CA PHE A 76 -6.24 -3.71 -5.39
C PHE A 76 -6.25 -4.35 -4.01
N GLU A 77 -6.85 -5.54 -3.88
CA GLU A 77 -6.83 -6.31 -2.64
C GLU A 77 -5.40 -6.69 -2.24
N LEU A 78 -4.57 -7.15 -3.18
CA LEU A 78 -3.15 -7.44 -2.98
C LEU A 78 -2.40 -6.19 -2.50
N LYS A 79 -2.55 -5.06 -3.20
CA LYS A 79 -1.90 -3.81 -2.78
C LYS A 79 -2.32 -3.39 -1.38
N ARG A 80 -3.61 -3.52 -1.04
CA ARG A 80 -4.10 -3.21 0.32
C ARG A 80 -3.44 -4.10 1.37
N LYS A 81 -3.39 -5.42 1.15
CA LYS A 81 -2.74 -6.37 2.06
C LYS A 81 -1.26 -6.05 2.26
N ILE A 82 -0.54 -5.77 1.17
CA ILE A 82 0.87 -5.39 1.20
C ILE A 82 1.06 -4.11 2.02
N LYS A 83 0.24 -3.07 1.78
CA LYS A 83 0.37 -1.79 2.49
C LYS A 83 0.06 -1.91 3.98
N ALA A 84 -0.99 -2.64 4.36
CA ALA A 84 -1.34 -2.86 5.76
C ALA A 84 -0.21 -3.59 6.50
N ARG A 85 0.24 -4.73 5.97
CA ARG A 85 1.32 -5.52 6.58
C ARG A 85 2.64 -4.75 6.64
N ALA A 86 2.96 -3.97 5.61
CA ALA A 86 4.17 -3.15 5.60
C ALA A 86 4.14 -2.00 6.62
N ALA A 87 2.96 -1.51 7.01
CA ALA A 87 2.81 -0.48 8.04
C ALA A 87 2.83 -1.07 9.45
N GLU A 88 2.40 -2.33 9.61
CA GLU A 88 2.22 -2.99 10.92
C GLU A 88 3.42 -3.89 11.33
N THR A 89 4.30 -4.25 10.40
CA THR A 89 5.36 -5.25 10.64
C THR A 89 6.73 -4.80 10.13
N GLU A 90 7.80 -5.33 10.75
CA GLU A 90 9.19 -5.11 10.35
C GLU A 90 9.77 -6.22 9.45
N GLU A 91 8.95 -7.20 9.05
CA GLU A 91 9.34 -8.33 8.21
C GLU A 91 10.10 -7.90 6.95
N PHE A 92 10.98 -8.73 6.36
CA PHE A 92 11.64 -8.35 5.11
C PHE A 92 10.65 -8.09 3.96
N PRO A 93 10.89 -7.08 3.09
CA PRO A 93 9.99 -6.78 1.97
C PRO A 93 9.72 -7.98 1.04
N SER A 94 10.73 -8.83 0.83
CA SER A 94 10.60 -10.07 0.05
C SER A 94 9.64 -11.05 0.72
N THR A 95 9.72 -11.23 2.04
CA THR A 95 8.83 -12.10 2.81
C THR A 95 7.37 -11.66 2.67
N ILE A 96 7.11 -10.36 2.83
CA ILE A 96 5.77 -9.78 2.64
C ILE A 96 5.27 -10.05 1.22
N LEU A 97 6.10 -9.77 0.21
CA LEU A 97 5.74 -9.94 -1.19
C LEU A 97 5.41 -11.41 -1.53
N HIS A 98 6.32 -12.34 -1.23
CA HIS A 98 6.13 -13.76 -1.53
C HIS A 98 4.90 -14.35 -0.83
N SER A 99 4.67 -13.95 0.43
CA SER A 99 3.52 -14.40 1.20
C SER A 99 2.20 -13.97 0.53
N VAL A 100 2.08 -12.72 0.12
CA VAL A 100 0.85 -12.23 -0.53
C VAL A 100 0.70 -12.81 -1.93
N MET A 101 1.79 -12.91 -2.70
CA MET A 101 1.78 -13.48 -4.06
C MET A 101 1.34 -14.95 -4.09
N ARG A 102 1.66 -15.75 -3.06
CA ARG A 102 1.22 -17.15 -2.97
C ARG A 102 -0.30 -17.31 -3.00
N SER A 103 -1.03 -16.31 -2.51
CA SER A 103 -2.49 -16.30 -2.47
C SER A 103 -3.14 -15.57 -3.65
N PHE A 104 -2.34 -15.10 -4.62
CA PHE A 104 -2.83 -14.29 -5.72
C PHE A 104 -3.40 -15.18 -6.86
N PRO A 105 -4.58 -14.86 -7.40
CA PRO A 105 -5.22 -15.69 -8.41
C PRO A 105 -4.52 -15.58 -9.76
N LEU A 106 -4.33 -16.72 -10.44
CA LEU A 106 -3.55 -16.82 -11.68
C LEU A 106 -4.21 -16.12 -12.87
N ASP A 107 -5.54 -16.09 -12.91
CA ASP A 107 -6.34 -15.43 -13.95
C ASP A 107 -6.17 -13.90 -13.97
N ALA A 108 -5.80 -13.30 -12.83
CA ALA A 108 -5.48 -11.88 -12.71
C ALA A 108 -3.98 -11.55 -12.81
N ALA A 109 -3.12 -12.56 -13.06
CA ALA A 109 -1.66 -12.39 -13.05
C ALA A 109 -1.18 -11.38 -14.09
N CYS A 110 -1.85 -11.28 -15.24
CA CYS A 110 -1.53 -10.32 -16.29
C CYS A 110 -1.66 -8.85 -15.85
N GLN A 111 -2.44 -8.56 -14.80
CA GLN A 111 -2.62 -7.20 -14.28
C GLN A 111 -1.63 -6.84 -13.15
N LEU A 112 -0.74 -7.77 -12.77
CA LEU A 112 0.20 -7.51 -11.70
C LEU A 112 1.23 -6.45 -12.09
N PRO A 113 1.50 -5.49 -11.20
CA PRO A 113 2.67 -4.64 -11.33
C PRO A 113 3.96 -5.47 -11.25
N GLN A 114 5.03 -4.92 -11.81
CA GLN A 114 6.39 -5.47 -11.66
C GLN A 114 6.76 -5.65 -10.18
N GLY A 115 7.49 -6.72 -9.87
CA GLY A 115 7.90 -7.06 -8.49
C GLY A 115 8.64 -5.92 -7.79
N ASP A 116 9.55 -5.26 -8.49
CA ASP A 116 10.29 -4.10 -7.95
C ASP A 116 9.37 -2.93 -7.56
N THR A 117 8.28 -2.73 -8.30
CA THR A 117 7.27 -1.70 -7.98
C THR A 117 6.55 -2.03 -6.68
N LEU A 118 6.25 -3.31 -6.45
CA LEU A 118 5.65 -3.76 -5.19
C LEU A 118 6.63 -3.64 -4.02
N LEU A 119 7.90 -4.02 -4.21
CA LEU A 119 8.95 -3.86 -3.20
C LEU A 119 9.15 -2.39 -2.82
N ARG A 120 9.17 -1.48 -3.81
CA ARG A 120 9.22 -0.03 -3.55
C ARG A 120 8.00 0.46 -2.79
N THR A 121 6.82 -0.09 -3.07
CA THR A 121 5.60 0.25 -2.33
C THR A 121 5.71 -0.15 -0.87
N ILE A 122 6.22 -1.35 -0.56
CA ILE A 122 6.45 -1.80 0.83
C ILE A 122 7.36 -0.84 1.58
N ARG A 123 8.50 -0.48 0.98
CA ARG A 123 9.48 0.41 1.62
C ARG A 123 8.90 1.78 1.94
N ARG A 124 8.04 2.33 1.07
CA ARG A 124 7.40 3.64 1.27
C ARG A 124 6.30 3.65 2.32
N GLN A 125 5.74 2.50 2.68
CA GLN A 125 4.69 2.42 3.70
C GLN A 125 5.23 2.26 5.11
N ARG A 126 6.51 1.89 5.25
CA ARG A 126 7.11 1.78 6.57
C ARG A 126 7.24 3.17 7.18
N PRO A 127 6.79 3.37 8.43
CA PRO A 127 7.07 4.60 9.13
C PRO A 127 8.60 4.74 9.25
N ALA A 128 9.09 5.98 9.19
CA ALA A 128 10.42 6.24 9.68
C ALA A 128 10.43 5.88 11.18
N PRO A 129 11.50 5.26 11.71
CA PRO A 129 11.61 5.06 13.15
C PRO A 129 11.45 6.42 13.84
N SER A 130 10.64 6.47 14.88
CA SER A 130 10.52 7.67 15.71
C SER A 130 11.90 7.96 16.30
N THR A 131 12.49 9.09 15.95
CA THR A 131 13.58 9.66 16.74
C THR A 131 13.00 10.04 18.09
N ASN A 132 13.73 9.76 19.18
CA ASN A 132 13.36 10.28 20.49
C ASN A 132 13.34 11.83 20.45
N ASP A 133 12.67 12.50 21.39
CA ASP A 133 12.57 13.98 21.45
C ASP A 133 13.95 14.69 21.36
N ASP A 134 15.02 13.99 21.77
CA ASP A 134 16.42 14.45 21.71
C ASP A 134 17.14 14.11 20.39
N ASN A 135 16.42 13.68 19.35
CA ASN A 135 16.99 13.29 18.05
C ASN A 135 17.99 12.12 18.10
N GLN A 136 18.06 11.39 19.21
CA GLN A 136 18.93 10.24 19.41
C GLN A 136 18.36 8.96 18.78
N LEU A 137 19.25 8.07 18.36
CA LEU A 137 18.90 6.75 17.86
C LEU A 137 18.22 5.91 18.96
N PRO A 138 17.12 5.22 18.68
CA PRO A 138 16.53 4.24 19.60
C PRO A 138 17.54 3.17 20.04
N ASP A 139 17.49 2.76 21.31
CA ASP A 139 18.46 1.81 21.89
C ASP A 139 18.51 0.47 21.14
N ASN A 140 17.37 -0.01 20.63
CA ASN A 140 17.30 -1.22 19.83
C ASN A 140 18.03 -1.13 18.48
N LEU A 141 18.34 0.09 18.02
CA LEU A 141 19.13 0.34 16.80
C LEU A 141 20.60 0.63 17.11
N LYS A 142 20.99 0.73 18.39
CA LYS A 142 22.39 0.93 18.81
C LYS A 142 23.19 -0.36 18.82
N GLN A 143 22.54 -1.52 18.74
CA GLN A 143 23.18 -2.84 18.75
C GLN A 143 23.05 -3.54 17.39
N THR A 144 24.04 -4.38 17.06
CA THR A 144 23.96 -5.31 15.93
C THR A 144 23.03 -6.50 16.25
N ASP A 145 22.66 -7.28 15.24
CA ASP A 145 21.93 -8.55 15.41
C ASP A 145 22.67 -9.58 16.31
N ARG A 146 23.96 -9.34 16.60
CA ARG A 146 24.79 -10.16 17.48
C ARG A 146 24.91 -9.59 18.90
N GLY A 147 24.24 -8.47 19.20
CA GLY A 147 24.28 -7.80 20.50
C GLY A 147 25.53 -6.92 20.72
N GLU A 148 26.38 -6.73 19.71
CA GLU A 148 27.53 -5.82 19.80
C GLU A 148 27.07 -4.36 19.67
N ASN A 149 27.65 -3.45 20.45
CA ASN A 149 27.42 -2.01 20.29
C ASN A 149 27.93 -1.55 18.91
N PHE A 150 27.05 -0.92 18.14
CA PHE A 150 27.28 -0.46 16.77
C PHE A 150 27.39 1.08 16.66
N VAL A 151 27.00 1.80 17.71
CA VAL A 151 27.14 3.26 17.79
C VAL A 151 28.32 3.57 18.71
N LEU A 152 29.44 3.97 18.11
CA LEU A 152 30.66 4.32 18.86
C LEU A 152 30.58 5.73 19.44
N HIS A 153 30.00 6.64 18.66
CA HIS A 153 29.90 8.05 19.02
C HIS A 153 28.58 8.62 18.48
N GLU A 154 27.91 9.40 19.31
CA GLU A 154 26.67 10.09 18.99
C GLU A 154 26.74 11.46 19.64
N ASP A 155 26.77 12.50 18.80
CA ASP A 155 26.71 13.91 19.18
C ASP A 155 25.77 14.65 18.22
N GLU A 156 25.40 15.89 18.52
CA GLU A 156 24.41 16.68 17.77
C GLU A 156 24.73 16.81 16.26
N LYS A 157 26.00 16.71 15.88
CA LYS A 157 26.48 16.91 14.50
C LYS A 157 26.97 15.64 13.81
N LEU A 158 27.22 14.58 14.56
CA LEU A 158 27.94 13.41 14.05
C LEU A 158 27.52 12.14 14.78
N ILE A 159 27.21 11.11 14.00
CA ILE A 159 27.05 9.74 14.50
C ILE A 159 28.06 8.86 13.79
N ILE A 160 28.85 8.09 14.57
CA ILE A 160 29.84 7.15 14.06
C ILE A 160 29.34 5.73 14.28
N PHE A 161 29.09 5.03 13.17
CA PHE A 161 28.69 3.63 13.16
C PHE A 161 29.91 2.72 12.99
N THR A 162 30.26 1.95 14.02
CA THR A 162 31.30 0.93 13.97
C THR A 162 31.22 0.02 15.18
N THR A 163 31.88 -1.15 15.13
CA THR A 163 32.03 -2.05 16.27
C THR A 163 33.48 -2.03 16.78
N ALA A 164 33.68 -2.48 18.03
CA ALA A 164 35.03 -2.67 18.58
C ALA A 164 35.88 -3.60 17.70
N THR A 165 35.25 -4.61 17.10
CA THR A 165 35.86 -5.57 16.17
C THR A 165 36.34 -4.89 14.88
N ASN A 166 35.54 -4.00 14.31
CA ASN A 166 35.96 -3.25 13.12
C ASN A 166 37.14 -2.33 13.42
N LEU A 167 37.14 -1.68 14.59
CA LEU A 167 38.24 -0.82 15.03
C LEU A 167 39.55 -1.59 15.26
N SER A 168 39.49 -2.82 15.77
CA SER A 168 40.70 -3.63 15.97
C SER A 168 41.34 -4.03 14.64
N VAL A 169 40.54 -4.35 13.62
CA VAL A 169 41.02 -4.63 12.25
C VAL A 169 41.68 -3.39 11.62
N LEU A 170 41.14 -2.19 11.88
CA LEU A 170 41.67 -0.93 11.34
C LEU A 170 42.94 -0.40 12.05
N LYS A 171 43.30 -0.95 13.21
CA LYS A 171 44.54 -0.58 13.94
C LYS A 171 45.81 -1.24 13.37
N THR A 172 45.67 -2.03 12.31
CA THR A 172 46.76 -2.70 11.59
C THR A 172 47.35 -1.77 10.54
#